data_AF-A0AAU2U4M1-F1
#
_entry.id   AF-A0AAU2U4M1-F1
#
_cell.length_a   1.000
_cell.length_b   1.000
_cell.length_c   1.000
_cell.angle_alpha   90.00
_cell.angle_beta   90.00
_cell.angle_gamma   90.00
#
_symmetry.space_group_name_H-M   'P 1'
#
loop_
_entity.id
_entity.type
_entity.pdbx_description
1 polymer ?
#
loop_
_entity_poly.entity_id
_entity_poly.type
_entity_poly.pdbx_seq_one_letter_code
_entity_poly.pdbx_strand_id
1 'polypeptide(L)'
;MTTESPRYGVRAIAWSTIQADQYSHHRPDTAYWDGSEATELNRLRGLVVVQAAETEAVLGMILSRLDPAARIDQPARWLVQNIRQKIDGFCDTEWPPALDLIEAATKRRNRVVHDSPTIGRVWREYATGGGEWVHVVTMLGDDDCDSGTLVGDLALQQDATAAAVELLNCLTVPAPFS
;
A
#
# COMPACT_ATOMS: atom_id res chain seq x y z
N MET A 1 26.94 23.32 5.13
CA MET A 1 26.21 22.14 4.61
C MET A 1 26.27 22.24 3.09
N THR A 2 27.04 21.39 2.43
CA THR A 2 26.96 21.23 0.98
C THR A 2 25.71 20.43 0.70
N THR A 3 24.74 21.02 0.01
CA THR A 3 23.59 20.31 -0.55
C THR A 3 24.11 19.40 -1.66
N GLU A 4 24.50 18.18 -1.30
CA GLU A 4 24.79 17.14 -2.27
C GLU A 4 23.51 16.88 -3.06
N SER A 5 23.51 17.33 -4.31
CA SER A 5 22.44 17.03 -5.25
C SER A 5 22.72 15.66 -5.86
N PRO A 6 21.73 14.76 -5.97
CA PRO A 6 21.96 13.46 -6.57
C PRO A 6 22.49 13.61 -8.01
N ARG A 7 23.52 12.81 -8.37
CA ARG A 7 24.17 12.83 -9.71
C ARG A 7 23.17 12.76 -10.87
N TYR A 8 22.05 12.07 -10.67
CA TYR A 8 21.02 11.87 -11.68
C TYR A 8 19.70 12.61 -11.39
N GLY A 9 19.70 13.57 -10.46
CA GLY A 9 18.52 14.29 -9.98
C GLY A 9 17.65 13.48 -9.01
N VAL A 10 16.57 14.09 -8.51
CA VAL A 10 15.61 13.44 -7.60
C VAL A 10 14.66 12.56 -8.41
N ARG A 11 15.18 11.43 -8.92
CA ARG A 11 14.43 10.41 -9.66
C ARG A 11 15.08 9.03 -9.53
N ALA A 12 14.31 7.97 -9.74
CA ALA A 12 14.86 6.66 -10.01
C ALA A 12 15.50 6.66 -11.41
N ILE A 13 16.62 5.96 -11.54
CA ILE A 13 17.31 5.75 -12.82
C ILE A 13 17.59 4.27 -13.00
N ALA A 14 17.31 3.74 -14.18
CA ALA A 14 17.63 2.36 -14.50
C ALA A 14 19.15 2.13 -14.44
N TRP A 15 19.57 1.00 -13.87
CA TRP A 15 21.00 0.64 -13.82
C TRP A 15 21.61 0.50 -15.21
N SER A 16 20.82 0.08 -16.21
CA SER A 16 21.20 0.04 -17.63
C SER A 16 21.53 1.43 -18.17
N THR A 17 20.79 2.47 -17.75
CA THR A 17 21.08 3.87 -18.10
C THR A 17 22.38 4.33 -17.45
N ILE A 18 22.65 3.95 -16.20
CA ILE A 18 23.95 4.21 -15.55
C ILE A 18 25.07 3.46 -16.27
N GLN A 19 24.83 2.21 -16.67
CA GLN A 19 25.81 1.41 -17.40
C GLN A 19 26.11 2.02 -18.77
N ALA A 20 25.10 2.50 -19.50
CA ALA A 20 25.29 3.19 -20.76
C ALA A 20 26.03 4.54 -20.60
N ASP A 21 25.74 5.28 -19.52
CA ASP A 21 26.44 6.52 -19.14
C ASP A 21 27.91 6.28 -18.80
N GLN A 22 28.23 5.21 -18.06
CA GLN A 22 29.58 4.94 -17.55
C GLN A 22 30.43 4.03 -18.45
N TYR A 23 29.79 3.17 -19.25
CA TYR A 23 30.43 2.10 -20.03
C TYR A 23 29.80 1.99 -21.42
N SER A 24 29.86 3.08 -22.19
CA SER A 24 29.27 3.23 -23.53
C SER A 24 29.72 2.19 -24.59
N HIS A 25 30.79 1.44 -24.32
CA HIS A 25 31.28 0.36 -25.19
C HIS A 25 30.62 -1.01 -24.93
N HIS A 26 29.84 -1.16 -23.86
CA HIS A 26 29.10 -2.40 -23.58
C HIS A 26 27.70 -2.30 -24.18
N ARG A 27 27.41 -3.16 -25.17
CA ARG A 27 26.06 -3.33 -25.68
C ARG A 27 25.29 -4.20 -24.68
N PRO A 28 24.22 -3.69 -24.03
CA PRO A 28 23.46 -4.51 -23.11
C PRO A 28 22.76 -5.62 -23.90
N ASP A 29 22.97 -6.87 -23.48
CA ASP A 29 22.46 -8.08 -24.13
C ASP A 29 20.98 -8.36 -23.78
N THR A 30 20.25 -7.33 -23.33
CA THR A 30 18.91 -7.50 -22.76
C THR A 30 17.94 -6.46 -23.30
N ALA A 31 16.66 -6.84 -23.36
CA ALA A 31 15.55 -5.96 -23.69
C ALA A 31 15.69 -4.59 -23.02
N TYR A 32 15.57 -3.53 -23.83
CA TYR A 32 15.69 -2.15 -23.39
C TYR A 32 14.67 -1.86 -22.27
N TRP A 33 15.16 -1.32 -21.16
CA TRP A 33 14.37 -0.98 -19.97
C TRP A 33 14.79 0.42 -19.52
N ASP A 34 13.84 1.34 -19.42
CA ASP A 34 14.08 2.75 -19.11
C ASP A 34 13.86 3.11 -17.63
N GLY A 35 13.36 2.16 -16.82
CA GLY A 35 13.10 2.38 -15.40
C GLY A 35 11.70 2.89 -15.09
N SER A 36 10.85 3.11 -16.09
CA SER A 36 9.50 3.65 -15.91
C SER A 36 8.60 2.69 -15.11
N GLU A 37 8.69 1.39 -15.33
CA GLU A 37 7.88 0.39 -14.61
C GLU A 37 8.23 0.35 -13.12
N ALA A 38 9.52 0.41 -12.78
CA ALA A 38 9.93 0.46 -11.38
C ALA A 38 9.54 1.77 -10.70
N THR A 39 9.52 2.86 -11.44
CA THR A 39 9.03 4.15 -10.96
C THR A 39 7.54 4.08 -10.65
N GLU A 40 6.75 3.53 -11.58
CA GLU A 40 5.31 3.38 -11.40
C GLU A 40 4.95 2.43 -10.26
N LEU A 41 5.64 1.29 -10.14
CA LEU A 41 5.41 0.34 -9.06
C LEU A 41 5.74 0.95 -7.68
N ASN A 42 6.83 1.70 -7.56
CA ASN A 42 7.14 2.42 -6.32
C ASN A 42 6.14 3.54 -6.02
N ARG A 43 5.68 4.26 -7.04
CA ARG A 43 4.62 5.27 -6.90
C ARG A 43 3.33 4.63 -6.38
N LEU A 44 2.88 3.53 -6.98
CA LEU A 44 1.68 2.80 -6.55
C LEU A 44 1.81 2.28 -5.12
N ARG A 45 2.96 1.68 -4.74
CA ARG A 45 3.22 1.29 -3.35
C ARG A 45 3.12 2.47 -2.40
N GLY A 46 3.71 3.60 -2.76
CA GLY A 46 3.61 4.83 -1.97
C GLY A 46 2.16 5.28 -1.75
N LEU A 47 1.33 5.24 -2.81
CA LEU A 47 -0.09 5.57 -2.72
C LEU A 47 -0.86 4.61 -1.80
N VAL A 48 -0.61 3.30 -1.89
CA VAL A 48 -1.21 2.30 -0.99
C VAL A 48 -0.87 2.60 0.47
N VAL A 49 0.39 2.93 0.76
CA VAL A 49 0.85 3.26 2.12
C VAL A 49 0.17 4.52 2.65
N VAL A 50 0.08 5.58 1.83
CA VAL A 50 -0.59 6.83 2.22
C VAL A 50 -2.07 6.59 2.48
N GLN A 51 -2.77 5.88 1.59
CA GLN A 51 -4.20 5.61 1.76
C GLN A 51 -4.49 4.77 3.03
N ALA A 52 -3.62 3.82 3.35
CA ALA A 52 -3.76 3.04 4.57
C ALA A 52 -3.54 3.89 5.84
N ALA A 53 -2.63 4.87 5.80
CA ALA A 53 -2.45 5.81 6.90
C ALA A 53 -3.71 6.69 7.12
N GLU A 54 -4.38 7.10 6.05
CA GLU A 54 -5.68 7.79 6.14
C GLU A 54 -6.75 6.89 6.78
N THR A 55 -6.81 5.61 6.40
CA THR A 55 -7.71 4.63 7.04
C THR A 55 -7.43 4.51 8.54
N GLU A 56 -6.15 4.42 8.93
CA GLU A 56 -5.72 4.35 10.34
C GLU A 56 -6.14 5.60 11.13
N ALA A 57 -6.01 6.79 10.54
CA ALA A 57 -6.45 8.03 11.16
C ALA A 57 -7.96 8.01 11.46
N VAL A 58 -8.78 7.59 10.49
CA VAL A 58 -10.24 7.47 10.67
C VAL A 58 -10.58 6.44 11.74
N LEU A 59 -9.91 5.29 11.76
CA LEU A 59 -10.08 4.29 12.82
C LEU A 59 -9.74 4.85 14.20
N GLY A 60 -8.68 5.64 14.32
CA GLY A 60 -8.34 6.36 15.55
C GLY A 60 -9.47 7.30 16.00
N MET A 61 -10.11 8.01 15.07
CA MET A 61 -11.26 8.88 15.36
C MET A 61 -12.48 8.07 15.83
N ILE A 62 -12.79 6.96 15.18
CA ILE A 62 -13.88 6.05 15.57
C ILE A 62 -13.63 5.54 16.99
N LEU A 63 -12.44 5.01 17.26
CA LEU A 63 -12.09 4.49 18.57
C LEU A 63 -12.15 5.59 19.65
N SER A 64 -11.71 6.80 19.34
CA SER A 64 -11.80 7.94 20.27
C SER A 64 -13.24 8.32 20.62
N ARG A 65 -14.19 8.13 19.69
CA ARG A 65 -15.62 8.34 19.99
C ARG A 65 -16.18 7.21 20.84
N LEU A 66 -15.85 5.96 20.52
CA LEU A 66 -16.33 4.79 21.26
C LEU A 66 -15.74 4.70 22.68
N ASP A 67 -14.48 5.10 22.83
CA ASP A 67 -13.74 5.06 24.09
C ASP A 67 -12.70 6.20 24.14
N PRO A 68 -13.06 7.35 24.74
CA PRO A 68 -12.16 8.50 24.84
C PRO A 68 -10.86 8.24 25.62
N ALA A 69 -10.80 7.16 26.42
CA ALA A 69 -9.60 6.77 27.15
C ALA A 69 -8.71 5.79 26.36
N ALA A 70 -9.16 5.33 25.19
CA ALA A 70 -8.42 4.39 24.37
C ALA A 70 -7.16 5.02 23.76
N ARG A 71 -6.11 4.20 23.68
CA ARG A 71 -4.88 4.56 22.98
C ARG A 71 -5.07 4.38 21.47
N ILE A 72 -4.94 5.47 20.73
CA ILE A 72 -5.05 5.48 19.25
C ILE A 72 -3.70 5.29 18.55
N ASP A 73 -2.59 5.33 19.27
CA ASP A 73 -1.23 5.14 18.77
C ASP A 73 -0.87 3.65 18.58
N GLN A 74 -1.81 2.87 18.03
CA GLN A 74 -1.70 1.42 17.89
C GLN A 74 -1.72 1.01 16.41
N PRO A 75 -1.12 -0.15 16.06
CA PRO A 75 -1.23 -0.69 14.72
C PRO A 75 -2.70 -0.87 14.29
N ALA A 76 -3.00 -0.63 13.01
CA ALA A 76 -4.35 -0.72 12.42
C ALA A 76 -5.16 -1.94 12.88
N ARG A 77 -4.54 -3.13 12.94
CA ARG A 77 -5.19 -4.37 13.40
C ARG A 77 -5.78 -4.24 14.81
N TRP A 78 -5.06 -3.59 15.72
CA TRP A 78 -5.51 -3.37 17.09
C TRP A 78 -6.65 -2.35 17.14
N LEU A 79 -6.61 -1.29 16.31
CA LEU A 79 -7.71 -0.34 16.21
C LEU A 79 -9.00 -1.04 15.76
N VAL A 80 -8.95 -1.84 14.70
CA VAL A 80 -10.10 -2.61 14.19
C VAL A 80 -10.65 -3.56 15.26
N GLN A 81 -9.77 -4.27 15.98
CA GLN A 81 -10.20 -5.20 17.02
C GLN A 81 -10.90 -4.49 18.19
N ASN A 82 -10.35 -3.35 18.65
CA ASN A 82 -10.97 -2.56 19.71
C ASN A 82 -12.32 -1.99 19.28
N ILE A 83 -12.42 -1.50 18.03
CA ILE A 83 -13.68 -1.02 17.46
C ILE A 83 -14.70 -2.15 17.44
N ARG A 84 -14.37 -3.33 16.91
CA ARG A 84 -15.27 -4.51 16.88
C ARG A 84 -15.82 -4.85 18.27
N GLN A 85 -15.01 -4.75 19.32
CA GLN A 85 -15.44 -5.06 20.70
C GLN A 85 -16.35 -4.01 21.33
N LYS A 86 -16.35 -2.78 20.80
CA LYS A 86 -16.99 -1.61 21.42
C LYS A 86 -18.13 -1.04 20.61
N ILE A 87 -18.29 -1.45 19.36
CA ILE A 87 -19.24 -0.83 18.43
C ILE A 87 -20.69 -1.25 18.67
N ASP A 88 -20.90 -2.40 19.31
CA ASP A 88 -22.23 -2.91 19.63
C ASP A 88 -23.02 -1.90 20.47
N GLY A 89 -24.21 -1.53 19.97
CA GLY A 89 -25.09 -0.56 20.63
C GLY A 89 -24.79 0.91 20.34
N PHE A 90 -23.76 1.22 19.53
CA PHE A 90 -23.43 2.59 19.09
C PHE A 90 -23.74 2.85 17.61
N CYS A 91 -24.40 1.91 16.94
CA CYS A 91 -24.90 2.09 15.59
C CYS A 91 -26.08 1.15 15.28
N ASP A 92 -27.01 1.64 14.45
CA ASP A 92 -28.21 0.91 14.02
C ASP A 92 -28.00 0.05 12.76
N THR A 93 -26.81 0.10 12.15
CA THR A 93 -26.46 -0.61 10.91
C THR A 93 -25.49 -1.77 11.18
N GLU A 94 -25.63 -2.87 10.45
CA GLU A 94 -24.70 -4.01 10.52
C GLU A 94 -23.37 -3.68 9.82
N TRP A 95 -22.31 -3.46 10.60
CA TRP A 95 -20.95 -3.20 10.11
C TRP A 95 -19.98 -4.39 9.98
N PRO A 96 -20.32 -5.67 10.27
CA PRO A 96 -19.37 -6.76 10.01
C PRO A 96 -18.75 -6.72 8.60
N PRO A 97 -19.49 -6.43 7.50
CA PRO A 97 -18.90 -6.34 6.16
C PRO A 97 -17.86 -5.21 6.01
N ALA A 98 -18.10 -4.05 6.63
CA ALA A 98 -17.18 -2.91 6.56
C ALA A 98 -15.91 -3.15 7.39
N LEU A 99 -16.06 -3.72 8.60
CA LEU A 99 -14.92 -4.06 9.45
C LEU A 99 -14.08 -5.20 8.84
N ASP A 100 -14.72 -6.15 8.16
CA ASP A 100 -14.03 -7.19 7.39
C ASP A 100 -13.25 -6.60 6.19
N LEU A 101 -13.84 -5.64 5.47
CA LEU A 101 -13.17 -4.91 4.38
C LEU A 101 -11.93 -4.15 4.89
N ILE A 102 -12.06 -3.42 6.00
CA ILE A 102 -10.96 -2.68 6.64
C ILE A 102 -9.86 -3.63 7.14
N GLU A 103 -10.24 -4.80 7.67
CA GLU A 103 -9.27 -5.81 8.09
C GLU A 103 -8.52 -6.42 6.90
N ALA A 104 -9.22 -6.67 5.79
CA ALA A 104 -8.60 -7.12 4.54
C ALA A 104 -7.60 -6.08 4.01
N ALA A 105 -7.97 -4.80 3.99
CA ALA A 105 -7.08 -3.71 3.62
C ALA A 105 -5.87 -3.60 4.56
N THR A 106 -6.07 -3.74 5.87
CA THR A 106 -4.97 -3.74 6.86
C THR A 106 -3.97 -4.86 6.61
N LYS A 107 -4.45 -6.07 6.26
CA LYS A 107 -3.58 -7.21 5.92
C LYS A 107 -2.76 -6.92 4.64
N ARG A 108 -3.38 -6.34 3.61
CA ARG A 108 -2.69 -5.95 2.37
C ARG A 108 -1.63 -4.87 2.60
N ARG A 109 -1.92 -3.86 3.42
CA ARG A 109 -0.92 -2.85 3.79
C ARG A 109 0.29 -3.46 4.48
N ASN A 110 0.09 -4.37 5.43
CA ASN A 110 1.21 -5.02 6.12
C ASN A 110 2.13 -5.77 5.16
N ARG A 111 1.57 -6.42 4.15
CA ARG A 111 2.33 -7.04 3.06
C ARG A 111 3.16 -5.98 2.30
N VAL A 112 2.50 -4.92 1.81
CA VAL A 112 3.17 -3.85 1.03
C VAL A 112 4.27 -3.11 1.82
N VAL A 113 4.11 -2.93 3.14
CA VAL A 113 5.03 -2.19 4.01
C VAL A 113 6.19 -3.05 4.54
N HIS A 114 5.94 -4.30 4.91
CA HIS A 114 6.94 -5.12 5.62
C HIS A 114 7.76 -6.03 4.72
N ASP A 115 7.30 -6.30 3.50
CA ASP A 115 8.07 -7.13 2.58
C ASP A 115 9.15 -6.31 1.88
N SER A 116 10.36 -6.86 1.84
CA SER A 116 11.51 -6.22 1.21
C SER A 116 11.34 -6.21 -0.32
N PRO A 117 11.26 -5.03 -0.97
CA PRO A 117 11.08 -4.97 -2.41
C PRO A 117 12.35 -5.48 -3.10
N THR A 118 12.25 -6.61 -3.79
CA THR A 118 13.29 -7.09 -4.69
C THR A 118 12.90 -6.77 -6.13
N ILE A 119 13.80 -6.07 -6.84
CA ILE A 119 13.64 -5.76 -8.26
C ILE A 119 14.29 -6.89 -9.07
N GLY A 120 13.48 -7.68 -9.76
CA GLY A 120 13.90 -8.83 -10.55
C GLY A 120 13.29 -8.85 -11.95
N ARG A 121 13.84 -9.69 -12.80
CA ARG A 121 13.21 -10.09 -14.07
C ARG A 121 12.87 -11.55 -13.95
N VAL A 122 11.63 -11.91 -14.28
CA VAL A 122 11.19 -13.31 -14.36
C VAL A 122 10.81 -13.62 -15.78
N TRP A 123 11.15 -14.82 -16.25
CA TRP A 123 10.65 -15.33 -17.52
C TRP A 123 9.24 -15.90 -17.28
N ARG A 124 8.21 -15.34 -17.92
CA ARG A 124 6.86 -15.92 -17.92
C ARG A 124 6.63 -16.70 -19.18
N GLU A 125 6.34 -18.00 -19.04
CA GLU A 125 5.97 -18.86 -20.15
C GLU A 125 4.51 -18.64 -20.56
N TYR A 126 4.25 -18.62 -21.87
CA TYR A 126 2.89 -18.62 -22.40
C TYR A 126 2.37 -20.05 -22.51
N ALA A 127 1.06 -20.25 -22.26
CA ALA A 127 0.41 -21.54 -22.45
C ALA A 127 0.52 -22.09 -23.89
N THR A 128 0.76 -21.21 -24.87
CA THR A 128 0.93 -21.53 -26.29
C THR A 128 2.39 -21.81 -26.69
N GLY A 129 3.32 -21.79 -25.75
CA GLY A 129 4.76 -21.88 -25.98
C GLY A 129 5.45 -20.52 -26.15
N GLY A 130 6.74 -20.47 -25.81
CA GLY A 130 7.50 -19.23 -25.70
C GLY A 130 7.31 -18.56 -24.34
N GLY A 131 7.77 -17.32 -24.21
CA GLY A 131 7.61 -16.54 -23.00
C GLY A 131 8.11 -15.11 -23.18
N GLU A 132 7.88 -14.29 -22.17
CA GLU A 132 8.40 -12.92 -22.12
C GLU A 132 9.14 -12.67 -20.80
N TRP A 133 10.15 -11.81 -20.86
CA TRP A 133 10.75 -11.26 -19.65
C TRP A 133 9.77 -10.25 -19.05
N VAL A 134 9.19 -10.60 -17.90
CA VAL A 134 8.36 -9.70 -17.11
C VAL A 134 9.21 -9.06 -16.03
N HIS A 135 9.15 -7.73 -15.96
CA HIS A 135 9.80 -6.96 -14.92
C HIS A 135 8.96 -7.02 -13.64
N VAL A 136 9.40 -7.78 -12.63
CA VAL A 136 8.73 -7.86 -11.33
C VAL A 136 9.52 -7.00 -10.35
N VAL A 137 8.98 -5.84 -9.98
CA VAL A 137 9.68 -4.86 -9.12
C VAL A 137 9.29 -5.01 -7.64
N THR A 138 8.41 -5.96 -7.31
CA THR A 138 8.16 -6.28 -5.91
C THR A 138 7.87 -7.76 -5.78
N MET A 139 8.82 -8.53 -5.28
CA MET A 139 8.43 -9.68 -4.45
C MET A 139 7.88 -9.10 -3.14
N LEU A 140 6.64 -9.43 -2.83
CA LEU A 140 6.05 -9.18 -1.53
C LEU A 140 6.00 -10.53 -0.79
N GLY A 141 7.08 -10.84 -0.07
CA GLY A 141 7.34 -12.18 0.44
C GLY A 141 7.87 -13.07 -0.69
N ASP A 142 7.23 -14.23 -0.90
CA ASP A 142 7.55 -15.15 -2.00
C ASP A 142 6.67 -14.93 -3.25
N ASP A 143 5.76 -13.95 -3.20
CA ASP A 143 4.78 -13.70 -4.26
C ASP A 143 5.22 -12.57 -5.20
N ASP A 144 5.09 -12.81 -6.51
CA ASP A 144 5.20 -11.80 -7.54
C ASP A 144 4.09 -10.74 -7.41
N CYS A 145 4.46 -9.46 -7.32
CA CYS A 145 3.55 -8.34 -7.32
C CYS A 145 3.83 -7.42 -8.51
N ASP A 146 2.81 -7.26 -9.37
CA ASP A 146 2.81 -6.38 -10.54
C ASP A 146 1.95 -5.13 -10.30
N SER A 147 1.83 -4.29 -11.34
CA SER A 147 1.07 -3.04 -11.25
C SER A 147 -0.42 -3.30 -11.05
N GLY A 148 -0.97 -4.36 -11.65
CA GLY A 148 -2.36 -4.76 -11.46
C GLY A 148 -2.66 -5.12 -10.02
N THR A 149 -1.74 -5.83 -9.37
CA THR A 149 -1.84 -6.19 -7.95
C THR A 149 -1.87 -4.94 -7.07
N LEU A 150 -0.95 -3.99 -7.29
CA LEU A 150 -0.89 -2.75 -6.49
C LEU A 150 -2.07 -1.81 -6.75
N VAL A 151 -2.61 -1.76 -7.97
CA VAL A 151 -3.84 -1.02 -8.27
C VAL A 151 -5.03 -1.64 -7.53
N GLY A 152 -5.12 -2.98 -7.50
CA GLY A 152 -6.13 -3.67 -6.72
C GLY A 152 -6.01 -3.41 -5.21
N ASP A 153 -4.78 -3.43 -4.67
CA ASP A 153 -4.54 -3.09 -3.28
C ASP A 153 -4.89 -1.63 -2.97
N LEU A 154 -4.61 -0.68 -3.89
CA LEU A 154 -4.99 0.73 -3.73
C LEU A 154 -6.51 0.91 -3.71
N ALA A 155 -7.23 0.27 -4.64
CA ALA A 155 -8.69 0.29 -4.66
C ALA A 155 -9.27 -0.24 -3.34
N LEU A 156 -8.74 -1.36 -2.85
CA LEU A 156 -9.14 -1.91 -1.56
C LEU A 156 -8.89 -0.94 -0.38
N GLN A 157 -7.78 -0.21 -0.38
CA GLN A 157 -7.54 0.82 0.65
C GLN A 157 -8.54 1.98 0.54
N GLN A 158 -8.89 2.40 -0.67
CA GLN A 158 -9.87 3.46 -0.90
C GLN A 158 -11.26 3.05 -0.42
N ASP A 159 -11.69 1.83 -0.76
CA ASP A 159 -12.97 1.28 -0.30
C ASP A 159 -13.01 1.13 1.23
N ALA A 160 -11.91 0.66 1.84
CA ALA A 160 -11.80 0.58 3.30
C ALA A 160 -11.83 1.96 3.97
N THR A 161 -11.21 2.98 3.36
CA THR A 161 -11.29 4.35 3.86
C THR A 161 -12.71 4.89 3.80
N ALA A 162 -13.40 4.68 2.67
CA ALA A 162 -14.79 5.09 2.51
C ALA A 162 -15.69 4.41 3.55
N ALA A 163 -15.54 3.10 3.75
CA ALA A 163 -16.27 2.35 4.76
C ALA A 163 -15.97 2.84 6.19
N ALA A 164 -14.72 3.17 6.51
CA ALA A 164 -14.35 3.73 7.80
C ALA A 164 -14.98 5.12 8.02
N VAL A 165 -15.00 5.97 7.00
CA VAL A 165 -15.64 7.29 7.07
C VAL A 165 -17.15 7.16 7.23
N GLU A 166 -17.78 6.25 6.51
CA GLU A 166 -19.21 5.95 6.66
C GLU A 166 -19.51 5.52 8.09
N LEU A 167 -18.74 4.57 8.61
CA LEU A 167 -18.86 4.09 9.98
C LEU A 167 -18.73 5.21 11.00
N LEU A 168 -17.71 6.08 10.86
CA LEU A 168 -17.50 7.23 11.74
C LEU A 168 -18.73 8.16 11.78
N ASN A 169 -19.41 8.35 10.65
CA ASN A 169 -20.57 9.24 10.54
C ASN A 169 -21.87 8.58 11.03
N CYS A 170 -21.97 7.25 10.99
CA CYS A 170 -23.14 6.52 11.48
C CYS A 170 -23.09 6.22 12.99
N LEU A 171 -21.97 6.51 13.67
CA LEU A 171 -21.88 6.38 15.13
C LEU A 171 -22.87 7.32 15.83
N THR A 172 -23.75 6.75 16.67
CA THR A 172 -24.75 7.49 17.47
C THR A 172 -24.25 7.87 18.86
N VAL A 173 -22.93 7.83 19.08
CA VAL A 173 -22.32 8.13 20.38
C VAL A 173 -22.67 9.57 20.80
N PRO A 174 -23.18 9.80 22.03
CA PRO A 174 -23.41 11.16 22.53
C PRO A 174 -22.11 11.95 22.50
N ALA A 175 -22.13 13.16 21.94
CA ALA A 175 -20.95 14.02 21.92
C ALA A 175 -20.44 14.22 23.36
N PRO A 176 -19.11 14.13 23.60
CA PRO A 176 -18.57 14.45 24.91
C PRO A 176 -18.94 15.91 25.20
N PHE A 177 -19.64 16.12 26.32
CA PHE A 177 -20.13 17.42 26.77
C PHE A 177 -19.02 18.48 26.61
N SER A 178 -19.32 19.49 25.80
CA SER A 178 -18.59 20.76 25.69
C SER A 178 -18.65 21.57 26.96
#